data_AF-A0A7C1UDZ5-F1
#
_entry.id   AF-A0A7C1UDZ5-F1
#
_cell.length_a   1.000
_cell.length_b   1.000
_cell.length_c   1.000
_cell.angle_alpha   90.00
_cell.angle_beta   90.00
_cell.angle_gamma   90.00
#
_symmetry.space_group_name_H-M   'P 1'
#
loop_
_entity.id
_entity.type
_entity.pdbx_description
1 polymer ?
#
loop_
_entity_poly.entity_id
_entity_poly.type
_entity_poly.pdbx_seq_one_letter_code
_entity_poly.pdbx_strand_id
1 'polypeptide(L)'
;MASKRRFTRIPFDTLAVLVSDTMRHETELLDISLNGALVTDPQADELKLDNAIRLEVHLQDPDKVITMIGHVAHRENERLGIHCESIDLDSITQLRRLVELNLGDTEMLHRELAALLDEH
;
A
#
# COMPACT_ATOMS: atom_id res chain seq x y z
N MET A 1 3.33 -21.89 -7.51
CA MET A 1 1.88 -21.70 -7.69
C MET A 1 1.65 -20.19 -7.64
N ALA A 2 1.13 -19.58 -8.70
CA ALA A 2 0.91 -18.14 -8.73
C ALA A 2 -0.17 -17.79 -7.69
N SER A 3 0.21 -17.11 -6.61
CA SER A 3 -0.75 -16.53 -5.67
C SER A 3 -1.71 -15.66 -6.46
N LYS A 4 -3.00 -16.03 -6.51
CA LYS A 4 -4.01 -15.20 -7.15
C LYS A 4 -4.13 -13.95 -6.30
N ARG A 5 -3.72 -12.81 -6.85
CA ARG A 5 -3.96 -11.50 -6.24
C ARG A 5 -5.46 -11.37 -5.99
N ARG A 6 -5.86 -11.28 -4.72
CA ARG A 6 -7.27 -11.17 -4.30
C ARG A 6 -7.78 -9.74 -4.42
N PHE A 7 -6.90 -8.77 -4.27
CA PHE A 7 -7.21 -7.34 -4.33
C PHE A 7 -6.70 -6.72 -5.62
N THR A 8 -7.51 -5.81 -6.15
CA THR A 8 -7.15 -5.01 -7.32
C THR A 8 -6.06 -4.02 -6.95
N ARG A 9 -4.97 -4.02 -7.74
CA ARG A 9 -3.88 -3.06 -7.63
C ARG A 9 -4.10 -1.94 -8.62
N ILE A 10 -4.05 -0.72 -8.12
CA ILE A 10 -4.26 0.51 -8.87
C ILE A 10 -2.89 1.13 -9.10
N PRO A 11 -2.46 1.30 -10.35
CA PRO A 11 -1.27 2.08 -10.67
C PRO A 11 -1.43 3.48 -10.13
N PHE A 12 -0.47 3.95 -9.33
CA PHE A 12 -0.55 5.26 -8.73
C PHE A 12 0.84 5.84 -8.51
N ASP A 13 1.32 6.55 -9.53
CA ASP A 13 2.65 7.15 -9.56
C ASP A 13 2.67 8.42 -8.69
N THR A 14 3.12 8.29 -7.45
CA THR A 14 3.25 9.40 -6.51
C THR A 14 4.43 9.20 -5.56
N LEU A 15 4.84 10.27 -4.89
CA LEU A 15 5.84 10.21 -3.85
C LEU A 15 5.27 9.52 -2.61
N ALA A 16 6.13 8.71 -1.98
CA ALA A 16 5.84 8.07 -0.72
C ALA A 16 7.07 8.08 0.18
N VAL A 17 6.84 7.87 1.48
CA VAL A 17 7.90 7.76 2.48
C VAL A 17 7.76 6.43 3.19
N LEU A 18 8.83 5.64 3.17
CA LEU A 18 8.99 4.47 4.02
C LEU A 18 9.62 4.89 5.32
N VAL A 19 8.98 4.54 6.43
CA VAL A 19 9.48 4.81 7.78
C VAL A 19 9.68 3.49 8.48
N SER A 20 10.95 3.17 8.74
CA SER A 20 11.37 2.09 9.62
C SER A 20 11.60 2.63 11.03
N ASP A 21 11.94 1.74 11.98
CA ASP A 21 12.30 2.13 13.34
C ASP A 21 13.48 3.10 13.41
N THR A 22 14.41 3.00 12.45
CA THR A 22 15.68 3.73 12.50
C THR A 22 15.74 4.89 11.50
N MET A 23 15.05 4.77 10.36
CA MET A 23 15.28 5.65 9.20
C MET A 23 14.00 5.93 8.42
N ARG A 24 14.02 7.06 7.69
CA ARG A 24 13.00 7.44 6.70
C ARG A 24 13.64 7.42 5.31
N HIS A 25 12.95 6.84 4.33
CA HIS A 25 13.39 6.77 2.95
C HIS A 25 12.30 7.32 2.04
N GLU A 26 12.65 8.30 1.22
CA GLU A 26 11.80 8.72 0.11
C GLU A 26 11.79 7.63 -0.96
N THR A 27 10.62 7.39 -1.53
CA THR A 27 10.40 6.36 -2.55
C THR A 27 9.27 6.79 -3.48
N GLU A 28 9.10 6.06 -4.58
CA GLU A 28 7.96 6.21 -5.47
C GLU A 28 6.97 5.06 -5.26
N LEU A 29 5.70 5.38 -5.11
CA LEU A 29 4.62 4.40 -5.19
C LEU A 29 4.41 4.02 -6.65
N LEU A 30 4.31 2.72 -6.91
CA LEU A 30 4.06 2.13 -8.23
C LEU A 30 2.60 1.67 -8.34
N ASP A 31 2.12 0.94 -7.34
CA ASP A 31 0.72 0.54 -7.23
C ASP A 31 0.27 0.41 -5.78
N ILE A 32 -1.05 0.51 -5.56
CA ILE A 32 -1.67 0.37 -4.25
C ILE A 32 -2.96 -0.45 -4.34
N SER A 33 -3.28 -1.21 -3.29
CA SER A 33 -4.55 -1.92 -3.11
C SER A 33 -5.06 -1.73 -1.68
N LEU A 34 -6.24 -2.26 -1.38
CA LEU A 34 -6.77 -2.25 0.00
C LEU A 34 -5.92 -3.05 0.99
N ASN A 35 -5.07 -3.96 0.53
CA ASN A 35 -4.27 -4.84 1.39
C ASN A 35 -2.74 -4.67 1.21
N GLY A 36 -2.30 -3.59 0.56
CA GLY A 36 -0.87 -3.35 0.43
C GLY A 36 -0.50 -2.37 -0.67
N ALA A 37 0.82 -2.27 -0.88
CA ALA A 37 1.40 -1.34 -1.83
C ALA A 37 2.65 -1.94 -2.48
N LEU A 38 3.02 -1.38 -3.63
CA LEU A 38 4.30 -1.62 -4.29
C LEU A 38 5.00 -0.30 -4.47
N VAL A 39 6.25 -0.23 -4.03
CA VAL A 39 7.10 0.95 -4.18
C VAL A 39 8.40 0.59 -4.90
N THR A 40 9.10 1.59 -5.42
CA THR A 40 10.50 1.42 -5.80
C THR A 40 11.33 1.03 -4.59
N ASP A 41 12.31 0.16 -4.75
CA ASP A 41 13.16 -0.25 -3.63
C ASP A 41 14.28 0.77 -3.44
N PRO A 42 14.35 1.50 -2.30
CA PRO A 42 15.40 2.48 -2.04
C PRO A 42 16.78 1.84 -1.80
N GLN A 43 16.90 0.50 -1.91
CA GLN A 43 18.13 -0.27 -1.69
C GLN A 43 18.70 -0.08 -0.28
N ALA A 44 17.81 0.15 0.70
CA ALA A 44 18.17 0.28 2.11
C ALA A 44 18.29 -1.11 2.76
N ASP A 45 19.41 -1.38 3.44
CA ASP A 45 19.74 -2.68 4.06
C ASP A 45 18.85 -3.00 5.28
N GLU A 46 18.28 -1.97 5.90
CA GLU A 46 17.37 -2.07 7.04
C GLU A 46 15.95 -2.52 6.64
N LEU A 47 15.56 -2.41 5.37
CA LEU A 47 14.24 -2.82 4.88
C LEU A 47 14.25 -4.30 4.47
N LYS A 48 14.34 -5.18 5.47
CA LYS A 48 14.36 -6.65 5.29
C LYS A 48 12.95 -7.23 5.22
N LEU A 49 12.82 -8.42 4.65
CA LEU A 49 11.58 -9.20 4.67
C LEU A 49 11.03 -9.30 6.11
N ASP A 50 9.71 -9.23 6.23
CA ASP A 50 8.95 -9.27 7.47
C ASP A 50 9.23 -8.13 8.48
N ASN A 51 10.06 -7.14 8.11
CA ASN A 51 10.25 -5.96 8.96
C ASN A 51 8.99 -5.10 8.95
N ALA A 52 8.53 -4.74 10.14
CA ALA A 52 7.48 -3.76 10.33
C ALA A 52 7.93 -2.39 9.81
N ILE A 53 7.06 -1.76 9.04
CA ILE A 53 7.29 -0.46 8.44
C ILE A 53 5.98 0.34 8.41
N ARG A 54 6.13 1.65 8.31
CA ARG A 54 5.04 2.55 8.01
C ARG A 54 5.25 3.17 6.64
N LEU A 55 4.24 3.10 5.79
CA LEU A 55 4.23 3.75 4.48
C LEU A 55 3.31 4.97 4.54
N GLU A 56 3.85 6.13 4.19
CA GLU A 56 3.11 7.38 3.97
C GLU A 56 3.01 7.61 2.46
N VAL A 57 1.80 7.63 1.90
CA VAL A 57 1.55 7.93 0.49
C VAL A 57 0.95 9.31 0.36
N HIS A 58 1.62 10.20 -0.38
CA HIS A 58 1.13 11.56 -0.59
C HIS A 58 0.16 11.58 -1.77
N LEU A 59 -1.06 12.06 -1.54
CA LEU A 59 -2.03 12.23 -2.61
C LEU A 59 -1.79 13.56 -3.33
N GLN A 60 -2.52 13.79 -4.44
CA GLN A 60 -2.45 15.05 -5.19
C GLN A 60 -2.84 16.27 -4.34
N ASP A 61 -3.67 16.05 -3.32
CA ASP A 61 -4.02 17.05 -2.33
C ASP A 61 -2.96 17.02 -1.22
N PRO A 62 -2.16 18.10 -1.03
CA PRO A 62 -1.02 18.11 -0.11
C PRO A 62 -1.40 17.84 1.36
N ASP A 63 -2.65 18.12 1.73
CA ASP A 63 -3.15 17.90 3.09
C ASP A 63 -3.61 16.45 3.30
N LYS A 64 -3.59 15.60 2.26
CA LYS A 64 -4.04 14.21 2.31
C LYS A 64 -2.89 13.23 2.16
N VAL A 65 -2.66 12.48 3.23
CA VAL A 65 -1.68 11.40 3.29
C VAL A 65 -2.40 10.13 3.72
N ILE A 66 -2.19 9.05 2.97
CA ILE A 66 -2.58 7.70 3.39
C ILE A 66 -1.42 7.13 4.19
N THR A 67 -1.65 6.83 5.46
CA THR A 67 -0.69 6.16 6.34
C THR A 67 -1.11 4.72 6.56
N MET A 68 -0.24 3.77 6.22
CA MET A 68 -0.44 2.36 6.51
C MET A 68 0.72 1.78 7.32
N ILE A 69 0.41 0.88 8.24
CA ILE A 69 1.36 0.04 8.96
C ILE A 69 1.34 -1.34 8.32
N GLY A 70 2.51 -1.88 8.07
CA GLY A 70 2.65 -3.16 7.39
C GLY A 70 4.03 -3.75 7.57
N HIS A 71 4.32 -4.76 6.76
CA HIS A 71 5.67 -5.33 6.67
C HIS A 71 6.11 -5.49 5.23
N VAL A 72 7.43 -5.61 5.04
CA VAL A 72 8.02 -5.95 3.74
C VAL A 72 7.68 -7.39 3.39
N ALA A 73 6.78 -7.58 2.44
CA ALA A 73 6.29 -8.89 2.02
C ALA A 73 7.21 -9.57 0.99
N HIS A 74 7.82 -8.78 0.09
CA HIS A 74 8.80 -9.26 -0.88
C HIS A 74 9.68 -8.14 -1.40
N ARG A 75 10.86 -8.49 -1.93
CA ARG A 75 11.77 -7.58 -2.62
C ARG A 75 12.26 -8.23 -3.91
N GLU A 76 11.88 -7.69 -5.06
CA GLU A 76 12.18 -8.26 -6.37
C GLU A 76 12.28 -7.18 -7.44
N ASN A 77 13.24 -7.28 -8.36
CA ASN A 77 13.38 -6.38 -9.53
C ASN A 77 13.34 -4.88 -9.17
N GLU A 78 14.10 -4.47 -8.15
CA GLU A 78 14.14 -3.07 -7.66
C GLU A 78 12.79 -2.55 -7.14
N ARG A 79 11.92 -3.46 -6.69
CA ARG A 79 10.63 -3.14 -6.10
C ARG A 79 10.48 -3.76 -4.73
N LEU A 80 9.84 -3.03 -3.84
CA LEU A 80 9.53 -3.46 -2.50
C LEU A 80 8.01 -3.62 -2.37
N GLY A 81 7.56 -4.84 -2.12
CA GLY A 81 6.17 -5.16 -1.86
C GLY A 81 5.86 -5.05 -0.37
N ILE A 82 4.79 -4.35 -0.05
CA ILE A 82 4.36 -4.09 1.33
C ILE A 82 2.99 -4.72 1.52
N HIS A 83 2.86 -5.54 2.56
CA HIS A 83 1.57 -6.05 3.02
C HIS A 83 1.02 -5.13 4.10
N CYS A 84 -0.23 -4.70 3.97
CA CYS A 84 -0.88 -3.85 4.96
C CYS A 84 -1.33 -4.71 6.16
N GLU A 85 -0.92 -4.35 7.37
CA GLU A 85 -1.39 -4.99 8.60
C GLU A 85 -2.46 -4.15 9.28
N SER A 86 -2.29 -2.84 9.30
CA SER A 86 -3.30 -1.93 9.84
C SER A 86 -3.21 -0.56 9.18
N ILE A 87 -4.35 0.11 9.17
CA ILE A 87 -4.53 1.42 8.55
C ILE A 87 -5.55 2.18 9.40
N ASP A 88 -5.28 3.45 9.68
CA ASP A 88 -6.20 4.28 10.46
C ASP A 88 -7.45 4.65 9.65
N LEU A 89 -8.49 5.12 10.36
CA LEU A 89 -9.80 5.40 9.78
C LEU A 89 -9.76 6.47 8.66
N ASP A 90 -8.93 7.49 8.83
CA ASP A 90 -8.84 8.59 7.86
C ASP A 90 -8.13 8.08 6.59
N SER A 91 -7.02 7.36 6.77
CA SER A 91 -6.25 6.74 5.69
C SER A 91 -7.07 5.70 4.91
N ILE A 92 -7.81 4.80 5.57
CA ILE A 92 -8.63 3.80 4.86
C ILE A 92 -9.81 4.45 4.12
N THR A 93 -10.35 5.54 4.64
CA THR A 93 -11.42 6.29 3.96
C THR A 93 -10.90 6.91 2.66
N GLN A 94 -9.70 7.50 2.70
CA GLN A 94 -9.04 8.04 1.52
C GLN A 94 -8.68 6.95 0.51
N LEU A 95 -8.11 5.84 0.99
CA LEU A 95 -7.76 4.69 0.14
C LEU A 95 -8.99 4.06 -0.51
N ARG A 96 -10.07 3.86 0.25
CA ARG A 96 -11.35 3.38 -0.29
C ARG A 96 -11.85 4.29 -1.40
N ARG A 97 -11.78 5.62 -1.22
CA ARG A 97 -12.21 6.58 -2.24
C ARG A 97 -11.33 6.51 -3.49
N LEU A 98 -10.01 6.40 -3.32
CA LEU A 98 -9.08 6.19 -4.43
C LEU A 98 -9.43 4.91 -5.21
N VAL A 99 -9.71 3.82 -4.50
CA VAL A 99 -10.09 2.54 -5.09
C VAL A 99 -11.42 2.63 -5.84
N GLU A 100 -12.43 3.22 -5.21
CA GLU A 100 -13.74 3.45 -5.82
C GLU A 100 -13.65 4.23 -7.14
N LEU A 101 -12.89 5.33 -7.13
CA LEU A 101 -12.73 6.19 -8.31
C LEU A 101 -12.01 5.48 -9.47
N ASN A 102 -11.06 4.60 -9.17
CA ASN A 102 -10.32 3.87 -10.20
C ASN A 102 -11.06 2.62 -10.70
N LEU A 103 -11.88 1.97 -9.87
CA LEU A 103 -12.69 0.83 -10.29
C LEU A 103 -13.89 1.25 -11.14
N GLY A 104 -14.48 2.42 -10.87
CA GLY A 104 -15.66 2.93 -11.58
C GLY A 104 -16.94 2.10 -11.39
N ASP A 105 -16.90 1.06 -10.54
CA ASP A 105 -17.98 0.14 -10.26
C ASP A 105 -18.04 -0.15 -8.75
N THR A 106 -19.15 0.28 -8.12
CA THR A 106 -19.39 0.08 -6.70
C THR A 106 -19.48 -1.40 -6.31
N GLU A 107 -19.90 -2.29 -7.21
CA GLU A 107 -19.97 -3.74 -6.93
C GLU A 107 -18.57 -4.36 -6.88
N MET A 108 -17.61 -3.86 -7.66
CA MET A 108 -16.21 -4.27 -7.52
C MET A 108 -15.65 -3.86 -6.16
N LEU A 109 -15.94 -2.62 -5.72
CA LEU A 109 -15.50 -2.14 -4.41
C LEU A 109 -16.09 -2.99 -3.26
N HIS A 110 -17.37 -3.35 -3.33
CA HIS A 110 -17.99 -4.22 -2.33
C HIS A 110 -17.29 -5.58 -2.24
N ARG A 111 -16.86 -6.16 -3.37
CA ARG A 111 -16.10 -7.43 -3.38
C ARG A 111 -14.73 -7.29 -2.74
N GLU A 112 -14.02 -6.18 -3.02
CA GLU A 112 -12.72 -5.88 -2.41
C GLU A 112 -12.85 -5.73 -0.89
N LEU A 113 -13.88 -5.01 -0.42
CA LEU A 113 -14.14 -4.85 1.02
C LEU A 113 -14.54 -6.17 1.69
N ALA A 114 -15.36 -6.99 1.05
CA ALA A 114 -15.71 -8.32 1.56
C ALA A 114 -14.47 -9.21 1.68
N ALA A 115 -13.59 -9.20 0.66
CA ALA A 115 -12.35 -9.96 0.70
C ALA A 115 -11.41 -9.53 1.83
N LEU A 116 -11.42 -8.25 2.22
CA LEU A 116 -10.64 -7.73 3.34
C LEU A 116 -11.15 -8.26 4.69
N LEU A 117 -12.48 -8.38 4.84
CA LEU A 117 -13.12 -8.96 6.02
C LEU A 117 -12.86 -10.47 6.16
N ASP A 118 -12.64 -11.18 5.05
CA ASP A 118 -12.33 -12.61 5.06
C ASP A 118 -10.85 -12.91 5.42
N GLU A 119 -9.97 -11.91 5.43
CA GLU A 119 -8.55 -12.06 5.77
C GLU A 119 -8.24 -11.86 7.26
N HIS A 120 -9.22 -11.39 8.05
CA HIS A 120 -9.10 -11.11 9.49
C HIS A 120 -10.15 -11.88 10.30
#